data_AF-A0A1J3EM10-F1
#
_entry.id   AF-A0A1J3EM10-F1
#
_cell.length_a   1.000
_cell.length_b   1.000
_cell.length_c   1.000
_cell.angle_alpha   90.00
_cell.angle_beta   90.00
_cell.angle_gamma   90.00
#
_symmetry.space_group_name_H-M   'P 1'
#
loop_
_entity.id
_entity.type
_entity.pdbx_description
1 polymer ?
#
loop_
_entity_poly.entity_id
_entity_poly.type
_entity_poly.pdbx_seq_one_letter_code
_entity_poly.pdbx_strand_id
1 'polypeptide(L)'
;DAELGGYKVPKKGTINFNVAEIGRDPAVWEEPMEFKPERFVGEGEEAAVDITGSRGIKMMPFGAGRRICPGIGLAMLHLEYYVANMVKEFEWKEVEGEEVDLTEKMEFT
;
A
#
# COMPACT_ATOMS: atom_id res chain seq x y z
N ASP A 1 -20.02 9.52 -22.28
CA ASP A 1 -19.54 10.36 -21.17
C ASP A 1 -20.07 9.80 -19.88
N ALA A 2 -19.43 10.14 -18.76
CA ALA A 2 -19.80 9.71 -17.41
C ALA A 2 -19.60 10.87 -16.41
N GLU A 3 -20.05 10.71 -15.18
CA GLU A 3 -19.81 11.66 -14.09
C GLU A 3 -19.08 10.98 -12.94
N LEU A 4 -18.06 11.63 -12.39
CA LEU A 4 -17.25 11.15 -11.26
C LEU A 4 -17.04 12.31 -10.29
N GLY A 5 -17.55 12.20 -9.06
CA GLY A 5 -17.37 13.24 -8.03
C GLY A 5 -17.87 14.63 -8.45
N GLY A 6 -18.93 14.70 -9.27
CA GLY A 6 -19.46 15.97 -9.82
C GLY A 6 -18.77 16.45 -11.11
N TYR A 7 -17.72 15.77 -11.57
CA TYR A 7 -17.00 16.12 -12.80
C TYR A 7 -17.45 15.26 -13.99
N LYS A 8 -17.64 15.89 -15.15
CA LYS A 8 -17.92 15.18 -16.41
C LYS A 8 -16.64 14.57 -16.98
N VAL A 9 -16.66 13.27 -17.21
CA VAL A 9 -15.57 12.49 -17.82
C VAL A 9 -15.95 12.15 -19.26
N PRO A 10 -15.16 12.56 -20.27
CA PRO A 10 -15.46 12.28 -21.67
C PRO A 10 -15.29 10.80 -22.00
N LYS A 11 -16.05 10.31 -22.98
CA LYS A 11 -15.84 8.96 -23.55
C LYS A 11 -14.39 8.82 -24.03
N LYS A 12 -13.77 7.68 -23.72
CA LYS A 12 -12.34 7.39 -24.00
C LYS A 12 -11.34 8.28 -23.25
N GLY A 13 -11.78 9.04 -22.24
CA GLY A 13 -10.87 9.73 -21.33
C GLY A 13 -10.06 8.75 -20.48
N THR A 14 -8.84 9.13 -20.13
CA THR A 14 -7.98 8.39 -19.21
C THR A 14 -8.27 8.84 -17.78
N ILE A 15 -8.40 7.87 -16.87
CA ILE A 15 -8.50 8.11 -15.43
C ILE A 15 -7.25 7.52 -14.79
N ASN A 16 -6.51 8.36 -14.05
CA ASN A 16 -5.38 7.93 -13.25
C ASN A 16 -5.73 8.07 -11.77
N PHE A 17 -5.40 7.04 -11.00
CA PHE A 17 -5.54 7.06 -9.55
C PHE A 17 -4.19 7.41 -8.93
N ASN A 18 -4.15 8.40 -8.05
CA ASN A 18 -2.95 8.67 -7.27
C ASN A 18 -2.91 7.72 -6.07
N VAL A 19 -2.43 6.50 -6.31
CA VAL A 19 -2.44 5.41 -5.33
C VAL A 19 -1.61 5.73 -4.09
N ALA A 20 -0.53 6.50 -4.24
CA ALA A 20 0.31 6.94 -3.13
C ALA A 20 -0.45 7.89 -2.19
N GLU A 21 -1.15 8.89 -2.75
CA GLU A 21 -1.97 9.82 -1.96
C GLU A 21 -3.12 9.10 -1.24
N ILE A 22 -3.78 8.13 -1.88
CA ILE A 22 -4.83 7.32 -1.23
C ILE A 22 -4.25 6.61 0.00
N GLY A 23 -3.06 6.01 -0.12
CA GLY A 23 -2.39 5.31 0.98
C GLY A 23 -1.80 6.23 2.05
N ARG A 24 -1.71 7.54 1.81
CA ARG A 24 -1.13 8.55 2.71
C ARG A 24 -2.15 9.60 3.17
N ASP A 25 -3.44 9.40 2.91
CA ASP A 25 -4.49 10.36 3.25
C ASP A 25 -4.65 10.50 4.77
N PRO A 26 -4.38 11.68 5.37
CA PRO A 26 -4.51 11.90 6.81
C PRO A 26 -5.97 11.87 7.31
N ALA A 27 -6.96 11.96 6.42
CA ALA A 27 -8.36 11.79 6.79
C ALA A 27 -8.73 10.31 7.01
N VAL A 28 -7.93 9.38 6.49
CA VAL A 28 -8.15 7.93 6.57
C VAL A 28 -7.17 7.26 7.52
N TRP A 29 -5.95 7.80 7.63
CA TRP A 29 -4.83 7.22 8.34
C TRP A 29 -4.27 8.18 9.40
N GLU A 30 -4.15 7.70 10.64
CA GLU A 30 -3.34 8.38 11.66
C GLU A 30 -1.86 8.28 11.29
N GLU A 31 -1.10 9.37 11.44
CA GLU A 31 0.35 9.40 11.16
C GLU A 31 0.72 8.73 9.81
N PRO A 32 0.14 9.19 8.68
CA PRO A 32 0.25 8.48 7.38
C PRO A 32 1.66 8.45 6.80
N MET A 33 2.53 9.36 7.24
CA MET A 33 3.92 9.45 6.80
C MET A 33 4.87 8.62 7.66
N GLU A 34 4.41 8.09 8.79
CA GLU A 34 5.23 7.26 9.67
C GLU A 34 5.13 5.77 9.28
N PHE A 35 6.29 5.11 9.22
CA PHE A 35 6.36 3.66 9.07
C PHE A 35 5.94 2.99 10.38
N LYS A 36 4.67 2.58 10.47
CA LYS A 36 4.03 2.01 11.68
C LYS A 36 3.36 0.66 11.35
N PRO A 37 4.11 -0.45 11.27
CA PRO A 37 3.58 -1.77 10.91
C PRO A 37 2.46 -2.28 11.82
N GLU A 38 2.49 -1.90 13.10
CA GLU A 38 1.54 -2.32 14.13
C GLU A 38 0.11 -1.86 13.82
N ARG A 39 -0.04 -0.84 12.97
CA ARG A 39 -1.34 -0.36 12.45
C ARG A 39 -2.12 -1.44 11.71
N PHE A 40 -1.44 -2.46 11.21
CA PHE A 40 -2.02 -3.58 10.48
C PHE A 40 -2.16 -4.86 11.33
N VAL A 41 -1.96 -4.74 12.65
CA VAL A 41 -1.98 -5.86 13.60
C VAL A 41 -3.01 -5.57 14.69
N GLY A 42 -4.00 -6.45 14.89
CA GLY A 42 -5.03 -6.28 15.92
C GLY A 42 -6.11 -7.36 15.90
N GLU A 43 -7.23 -7.11 16.59
CA GLU A 43 -8.43 -7.95 16.56
C GLU A 43 -9.65 -7.19 16.01
N GLY A 44 -10.52 -7.86 15.24
CA GLY A 44 -11.77 -7.29 14.70
C GLY A 44 -11.71 -6.80 13.25
N GLU A 45 -12.78 -6.12 12.78
CA GLU A 45 -12.90 -5.65 11.39
C GLU A 45 -11.89 -4.54 11.02
N GLU A 46 -11.31 -3.88 12.03
CA GLU A 46 -10.28 -2.84 11.87
C GLU A 46 -8.85 -3.40 11.83
N ALA A 47 -8.66 -4.66 12.27
CA ALA A 47 -7.35 -5.25 12.49
C ALA A 47 -6.55 -5.59 11.24
N ALA A 48 -7.24 -5.93 10.16
CA ALA A 48 -6.62 -6.22 8.88
C ALA A 48 -7.17 -5.23 7.86
N VAL A 49 -6.31 -4.34 7.38
CA VAL A 49 -6.68 -3.42 6.31
C VAL A 49 -7.02 -4.23 5.08
N ASP A 50 -8.18 -3.96 4.49
CA ASP A 50 -8.61 -4.63 3.28
C ASP A 50 -7.81 -4.13 2.07
N ILE A 51 -6.75 -4.84 1.71
CA ILE A 51 -5.96 -4.56 0.52
C ILE A 51 -6.65 -4.96 -0.80
N THR A 52 -7.83 -5.58 -0.73
CA THR A 52 -8.66 -5.91 -1.91
C THR A 52 -9.65 -4.80 -2.28
N GLY A 53 -9.91 -3.89 -1.34
CA GLY A 53 -10.87 -2.80 -1.48
C GLY A 53 -12.35 -3.21 -1.42
N SER A 54 -12.66 -4.45 -1.01
CA SER A 54 -14.03 -4.99 -0.93
C SER A 54 -14.89 -4.37 0.18
N ARG A 55 -14.28 -4.00 1.31
CA ARG A 55 -14.93 -3.35 2.46
C ARG A 55 -14.80 -1.81 2.45
N GLY A 56 -14.13 -1.27 1.42
CA GLY A 56 -13.79 0.14 1.31
C GLY A 56 -12.32 0.31 0.92
N ILE A 57 -12.01 1.36 0.16
CA ILE A 57 -10.66 1.63 -0.33
C ILE A 57 -9.98 2.62 0.64
N LYS A 58 -9.17 2.09 1.56
CA LYS A 58 -8.19 2.89 2.34
C LYS A 58 -6.81 2.92 1.70
N MET A 59 -6.50 1.91 0.89
CA MET A 59 -5.31 1.79 0.04
C MET A 59 -5.63 0.84 -1.13
N MET A 60 -4.85 0.90 -2.21
CA MET A 60 -5.06 0.03 -3.38
C MET A 60 -3.74 -0.47 -4.01
N PRO A 61 -2.86 -1.13 -3.22
CA PRO A 61 -1.52 -1.54 -3.68
C PRO A 61 -1.57 -2.51 -4.88
N PHE A 62 -2.66 -3.28 -5.00
CA PHE A 62 -2.87 -4.26 -6.07
C PHE A 62 -4.06 -3.89 -6.98
N GLY A 63 -4.57 -2.67 -6.90
CA GLY A 63 -5.84 -2.27 -7.51
C GLY A 63 -7.06 -2.83 -6.77
N ALA A 64 -8.23 -2.77 -7.40
CA ALA A 64 -9.49 -3.23 -6.80
C ALA A 64 -10.51 -3.71 -7.86
N GLY A 65 -11.53 -4.43 -7.40
CA GLY A 65 -12.65 -4.87 -8.23
C GLY A 65 -12.26 -5.83 -9.37
N ARG A 66 -12.95 -5.74 -10.50
CA ARG A 66 -12.82 -6.70 -11.63
C ARG A 66 -11.44 -6.71 -12.29
N ARG A 67 -10.60 -5.71 -12.03
CA ARG A 67 -9.27 -5.53 -12.64
C ARG A 67 -8.16 -5.53 -11.59
N ILE A 68 -8.44 -6.00 -10.38
CA ILE A 68 -7.44 -6.23 -9.35
C ILE A 68 -6.33 -7.16 -9.87
N CYS A 69 -5.11 -6.96 -9.38
CA CYS A 69 -3.97 -7.79 -9.73
C CYS A 69 -4.28 -9.27 -9.44
N PRO A 70 -4.24 -10.15 -10.45
CA PRO A 70 -4.51 -11.57 -10.24
C PRO A 70 -3.41 -12.26 -9.42
N GLY A 71 -2.23 -11.63 -9.30
CA GLY A 71 -1.08 -12.13 -8.55
C GLY A 71 -1.05 -11.75 -7.06
N ILE A 72 -2.07 -11.09 -6.53
CA ILE A 72 -2.08 -10.60 -5.12
C ILE A 72 -1.72 -11.68 -4.11
N GLY A 73 -2.31 -12.88 -4.21
CA GLY A 73 -2.01 -13.98 -3.29
C GLY A 73 -0.58 -14.49 -3.40
N LEU A 74 -0.03 -14.55 -4.62
CA LEU A 74 1.35 -14.96 -4.85
C LEU A 74 2.34 -13.92 -4.33
N ALA A 75 2.05 -12.64 -4.53
CA ALA A 75 2.88 -11.52 -4.06
C ALA A 75 2.92 -11.49 -2.53
N MET A 76 1.77 -11.58 -1.87
CA MET A 76 1.70 -11.62 -0.40
C MET A 76 2.48 -12.81 0.16
N LEU A 77 2.27 -14.01 -0.38
CA LEU A 77 3.03 -15.20 0.03
C LEU A 77 4.54 -14.99 -0.10
N HIS A 78 5.01 -14.43 -1.22
CA HIS A 78 6.43 -14.18 -1.42
C HIS A 78 6.98 -13.12 -0.47
N LEU A 79 6.27 -12.00 -0.28
CA LEU A 79 6.71 -10.91 0.60
C LEU A 79 6.79 -11.38 2.05
N GLU A 80 5.77 -12.08 2.53
CA GLU A 80 5.74 -12.65 3.88
C GLU A 80 6.87 -13.67 4.07
N TYR A 81 7.04 -14.59 3.12
CA TYR A 81 8.11 -15.58 3.17
C TYR A 81 9.49 -14.92 3.15
N TYR A 82 9.69 -13.90 2.31
CA TYR A 82 10.96 -13.19 2.22
C TYR A 82 11.30 -12.50 3.54
N VAL A 83 10.39 -11.70 4.10
CA VAL A 83 10.61 -11.00 5.37
C VAL A 83 10.83 -11.99 6.51
N ALA A 84 10.04 -13.06 6.58
CA ALA A 84 10.17 -14.08 7.63
C ALA A 84 11.55 -14.75 7.62
N ASN A 85 12.07 -15.14 6.45
CA ASN A 85 13.41 -15.73 6.36
C ASN A 85 14.50 -14.72 6.70
N MET A 86 14.36 -13.48 6.25
CA MET A 86 15.37 -12.46 6.55
C MET A 86 15.49 -12.19 8.05
N VAL A 87 14.38 -12.07 8.76
CA VAL A 87 14.36 -11.85 10.23
C VAL A 87 14.79 -13.10 10.99
N LYS A 88 14.54 -14.30 10.44
CA LYS A 88 14.95 -15.57 11.04
C LYS A 88 16.47 -15.80 10.97
N GLU A 89 17.08 -15.47 9.83
CA GLU A 89 18.48 -15.83 9.56
C GLU A 89 19.48 -14.71 9.90
N PHE A 90 19.02 -13.46 10.00
CA PHE A 90 19.91 -12.31 10.20
C PHE A 90 19.47 -11.41 11.35
N GLU A 91 20.45 -10.88 12.07
CA GLU A 91 20.27 -9.72 12.94
C GLU A 91 20.68 -8.47 12.14
N TRP A 92 19.72 -7.56 11.92
CA TRP A 92 19.96 -6.36 11.10
C TRP A 92 20.52 -5.24 11.97
N LYS A 93 21.64 -4.66 11.52
CA LYS A 93 22.30 -3.52 12.16
C LYS A 93 22.83 -2.59 11.09
N GLU A 94 22.88 -1.32 11.43
CA GLU A 94 23.53 -0.31 10.60
C GLU A 94 25.06 -0.53 10.63
N VAL A 95 25.74 -0.05 9.59
CA VAL A 95 27.20 0.01 9.60
C VAL A 95 27.60 1.19 10.49
N GLU A 96 28.65 1.02 11.31
CA GLU A 96 29.06 2.08 12.24
C GLU A 96 29.41 3.37 11.49
N GLY A 97 28.68 4.45 11.82
CA GLY A 97 28.83 5.76 11.16
C GLY A 97 28.01 5.93 9.88
N GLU A 98 27.23 4.93 9.47
CA GLU A 98 26.34 4.96 8.30
C GLU A 98 24.90 4.63 8.69
N GLU A 99 24.09 5.66 8.96
CA GLU A 99 22.66 5.51 9.20
C GLU A 99 21.93 5.04 7.93
N VAL A 100 20.86 4.25 8.09
CA VAL A 100 20.04 3.82 6.96
C VAL A 100 19.12 4.96 6.52
N ASP A 101 19.39 5.53 5.34
CA ASP A 101 18.54 6.54 4.70
C ASP A 101 17.24 5.91 4.16
N LEU A 102 16.14 6.10 4.90
CA LEU A 102 14.80 5.66 4.53
C LEU A 102 14.02 6.69 3.69
N THR A 103 14.66 7.76 3.22
CA THR A 103 14.00 8.79 2.42
C THR A 103 13.55 8.21 1.07
N GLU A 104 12.30 8.48 0.69
CA GLU A 104 11.75 8.07 -0.59
C GLU A 104 12.59 8.60 -1.76
N LYS A 105 12.99 7.71 -2.67
CA LYS A 105 13.70 8.04 -3.92
C LYS A 105 12.78 7.73 -5.08
N MET A 106 12.44 8.76 -5.86
CA MET A 106 11.66 8.57 -7.08
C MET A 106 12.56 8.04 -8.18
N GLU A 107 12.63 6.72 -8.30
CA GLU A 107 13.27 6.06 -9.43
C GLU A 107 12.21 5.68 -10.47
N PHE A 108 12.22 6.37 -11.61
CA PHE A 108 11.43 5.95 -12.76
C PHE A 108 12.16 4.77 -13.42
N THR A 109 11.55 3.59 -13.36
CA THR A 109 11.95 2.42 -14.17
C THR A 109 11.24 2.42 -15.51
#